data_AF-A0A381TLI8-F1
#
_entry.id   AF-A0A381TLI8-F1
#
_cell.length_a   1.000
_cell.length_b   1.000
_cell.length_c   1.000
_cell.angle_alpha   90.00
_cell.angle_beta   90.00
_cell.angle_gamma   90.00
#
_symmetry.space_group_name_H-M   'P 1'
#
loop_
_entity.id
_entity.type
_entity.pdbx_description
1 polymer ?
#
loop_
_entity_poly.entity_id
_entity_poly.type
_entity_poly.pdbx_seq_one_letter_code
_entity_poly.pdbx_strand_id
1 'polypeptide(L)'
;MRFVELINQHGLKGIVRANKSGCLDACEFGVAVVVYPDEIWYTNVTLSDVDDIFNATIINDEPLERLVANKKTWDDLNTLRGISS
;
A
#
# COMPACT_ATOMS: atom_id res chain seq x y z
N MET A 1 9.02 -8.59 9.62
CA MET A 1 8.01 -7.86 8.79
C MET A 1 8.77 -7.43 7.56
N ARG A 2 8.39 -7.94 6.38
CA ARG A 2 9.24 -7.87 5.19
C ARG A 2 9.71 -6.45 4.84
N PHE A 3 8.85 -5.44 4.93
CA PHE A 3 9.27 -4.04 4.77
C PHE A 3 10.40 -3.60 5.72
N VAL A 4 10.36 -3.99 7.01
CA VAL A 4 11.42 -3.65 7.98
C VAL A 4 12.73 -4.34 7.61
N GLU A 5 12.68 -5.57 7.10
CA GLU A 5 13.88 -6.28 6.65
C GLU A 5 14.51 -5.56 5.46
N LEU A 6 13.71 -5.14 4.47
CA LEU A 6 14.17 -4.42 3.29
C LEU A 6 14.74 -3.03 3.62
N ILE A 7 14.10 -2.28 4.51
CA ILE A 7 14.61 -0.99 5.02
C ILE A 7 16.00 -1.18 5.63
N ASN A 8 16.20 -2.23 6.42
CA ASN A 8 17.49 -2.51 7.05
C ASN A 8 18.55 -2.90 6.03
N GLN A 9 18.20 -3.73 5.04
CA GLN A 9 19.10 -4.19 3.98
C GLN A 9 19.60 -3.05 3.09
N HIS A 10 18.77 -2.03 2.84
CA HIS A 10 19.12 -0.88 2.01
C HIS A 10 19.67 0.31 2.81
N GLY A 11 19.91 0.16 4.12
CA GLY A 11 20.46 1.22 4.96
C GLY A 11 19.51 2.40 5.20
N LEU A 12 18.20 2.22 5.01
CA LEU A 12 17.19 3.29 5.05
C LEU A 12 16.63 3.58 6.46
N LYS A 13 17.25 3.01 7.51
CA LYS A 13 16.82 3.26 8.90
C LYS A 13 16.89 4.75 9.23
N GLY A 14 15.80 5.30 9.75
CA GLY A 14 15.70 6.71 10.13
C GLY A 14 15.24 7.63 8.99
N ILE A 15 15.22 7.12 7.75
CA ILE A 15 14.68 7.81 6.57
C ILE A 15 13.30 7.24 6.25
N VAL A 16 13.20 5.91 6.16
CA VAL A 16 11.95 5.18 5.89
C VAL A 16 11.54 4.41 7.14
N ARG A 17 10.24 4.47 7.47
CA ARG A 17 9.64 3.72 8.56
C ARG A 17 8.47 2.91 8.03
N ALA A 18 8.46 1.62 8.35
CA ALA A 18 7.29 0.77 8.18
C ALA A 18 6.76 0.36 9.55
N ASN A 19 5.43 0.43 9.73
CA ASN A 19 4.75 -0.07 10.92
C ASN A 19 3.50 -0.86 10.52
N LYS A 20 2.98 -1.63 11.47
CA LYS A 20 1.63 -2.21 11.34
C LYS A 20 0.60 -1.12 11.66
N SER A 21 -0.52 -1.14 10.96
CA SER A 21 -1.71 -0.34 11.27
C SER A 21 -2.85 -1.24 11.72
N GLY A 22 -3.87 -0.63 12.32
CA GLY A 22 -5.19 -1.24 12.45
C GLY A 22 -5.97 -1.15 11.14
N CYS A 23 -7.30 -1.25 11.23
CA CYS A 23 -8.19 -1.06 10.08
C CYS A 23 -7.93 0.32 9.43
N LEU A 24 -7.81 0.33 8.09
CA LEU A 24 -7.67 1.52 7.26
C LEU A 24 -8.93 1.80 6.42
N ASP A 25 -10.07 1.25 6.82
CA ASP A 25 -11.36 1.37 6.13
C ASP A 25 -11.38 0.84 4.69
N ALA A 26 -10.51 -0.12 4.35
CA ALA A 26 -10.42 -0.74 3.02
C ALA A 26 -10.52 -2.28 3.09
N CYS A 27 -11.22 -2.80 4.10
CA CYS A 27 -11.27 -4.24 4.41
C CYS A 27 -11.78 -5.11 3.26
N GLU A 28 -12.71 -4.58 2.46
CA GLU A 28 -13.36 -5.28 1.35
C GLU A 28 -12.39 -5.60 0.21
N PHE A 29 -11.23 -4.91 0.13
CA PHE A 29 -10.16 -5.20 -0.82
C PHE A 29 -8.94 -5.89 -0.17
N GLY A 30 -9.16 -6.52 0.98
CA GLY A 30 -8.12 -7.28 1.68
C GLY A 30 -7.03 -6.40 2.28
N VAL A 31 -5.78 -6.86 2.22
CA VAL A 31 -4.65 -6.17 2.84
C VAL A 31 -4.37 -4.87 2.09
N ALA A 32 -4.35 -3.77 2.85
CA ALA A 32 -4.00 -2.45 2.36
C ALA A 32 -2.62 -2.01 2.89
N VAL A 33 -1.87 -1.30 2.04
CA VAL A 33 -0.62 -0.61 2.39
C VAL A 33 -0.73 0.82 1.91
N VAL A 34 -0.37 1.78 2.77
CA VAL A 34 -0.36 3.20 2.41
C VAL A 34 1.06 3.73 2.56
N VAL A 35 1.55 4.40 1.51
CA VAL A 35 2.87 5.04 1.50
C VAL A 35 2.67 6.55 1.57
N TYR A 36 3.32 7.18 2.55
CA TYR A 36 3.36 8.62 2.74
C TYR A 36 4.78 9.14 2.43
N PRO A 37 4.94 10.40 1.97
CA PRO A 37 3.93 11.46 1.89
C PRO A 37 3.00 11.43 0.66
N ASP A 38 3.28 10.58 -0.34
CA ASP A 38 2.59 10.61 -1.64
C ASP A 38 1.15 10.07 -1.64
N GLU A 39 0.66 9.62 -0.47
CA GLU A 39 -0.69 9.08 -0.27
C GLU A 39 -1.03 7.92 -1.23
N ILE A 40 -0.02 7.10 -1.58
CA ILE A 40 -0.22 5.95 -2.47
C ILE A 40 -0.88 4.83 -1.69
N TRP A 41 -2.09 4.47 -2.09
CA TRP A 41 -2.84 3.33 -1.55
C TRP A 41 -2.63 2.10 -2.42
N TYR A 42 -2.11 1.03 -1.83
CA TYR A 42 -2.10 -0.30 -2.41
C TYR A 42 -3.19 -1.15 -1.79
N THR A 43 -4.00 -1.78 -2.64
CA THR A 43 -5.09 -2.69 -2.24
C THR A 43 -4.86 -4.09 -2.82
N ASN A 44 -5.53 -5.11 -2.29
CA ASN A 44 -5.35 -6.51 -2.68
C ASN A 44 -3.89 -6.98 -2.58
N VAL A 45 -3.12 -6.46 -1.62
CA VAL A 45 -1.69 -6.76 -1.49
C VAL A 45 -1.47 -8.20 -1.02
N THR A 46 -0.59 -8.91 -1.70
CA THR A 46 -0.11 -10.24 -1.32
C THR A 46 1.31 -10.16 -0.77
N LEU A 47 1.80 -11.24 -0.15
CA LEU A 47 3.17 -11.29 0.37
C LEU A 47 4.23 -11.17 -0.74
N SER A 48 3.95 -11.67 -1.94
CA SER A 48 4.86 -11.55 -3.09
C SER A 48 4.99 -10.11 -3.61
N ASP A 49 4.00 -9.26 -3.34
CA ASP A 49 4.00 -7.87 -3.82
C ASP A 49 4.89 -6.95 -2.97
N VAL A 50 5.28 -7.38 -1.76
CA VAL A 50 6.00 -6.50 -0.82
C VAL A 50 7.36 -6.07 -1.37
N ASP A 51 8.07 -6.99 -2.01
CA ASP A 51 9.36 -6.70 -2.64
C ASP A 51 9.20 -5.78 -3.86
N ASP A 52 8.16 -6.00 -4.67
CA ASP A 52 7.84 -5.14 -5.83
C ASP A 52 7.46 -3.72 -5.39
N ILE A 53 6.59 -3.58 -4.39
CA ILE A 53 6.19 -2.28 -3.83
C ILE A 53 7.40 -1.52 -3.29
N PHE A 54 8.27 -2.22 -2.55
CA PHE A 54 9.46 -1.60 -1.98
C PHE A 54 10.40 -1.09 -3.08
N ASN A 55 10.71 -1.92 -4.08
CA ASN A 55 11.61 -1.55 -5.15
C ASN A 55 11.02 -0.43 -6.03
N ALA A 56 9.74 -0.53 -6.42
CA ALA A 56 9.12 0.51 -7.24
C ALA A 56 9.03 1.84 -6.47
N THR A 57 8.40 1.83 -5.30
CA THR A 57 7.99 3.09 -4.64
C THR A 57 9.03 3.65 -3.70
N ILE A 58 9.73 2.81 -2.95
CA ILE A 58 10.67 3.29 -1.93
C ILE A 58 12.06 3.53 -2.52
N ILE A 59 12.45 2.77 -3.55
CA ILE A 59 13.78 2.89 -4.17
C ILE A 59 13.75 3.76 -5.42
N ASN A 60 12.71 3.63 -6.26
CA ASN A 60 12.65 4.32 -7.56
C ASN A 60 11.64 5.48 -7.60
N ASP A 61 10.97 5.79 -6.49
CA ASP A 61 9.93 6.84 -6.42
C ASP A 61 8.80 6.65 -7.45
N GLU A 62 8.46 5.39 -7.78
CA GLU A 62 7.41 5.04 -8.74
C GLU A 62 6.31 4.16 -8.13
N PRO A 63 5.03 4.40 -8.46
CA PRO A 63 3.94 3.55 -8.00
C PRO A 63 3.90 2.20 -8.74
N LEU A 64 3.54 1.14 -8.02
CA LEU A 64 3.24 -0.17 -8.62
C LEU A 64 1.79 -0.20 -9.15
N GLU A 65 1.59 0.39 -10.34
CA GLU A 65 0.28 0.71 -10.94
C GLU A 65 -0.81 -0.37 -10.82
N ARG A 66 -0.45 -1.65 -10.98
CA ARG A 66 -1.42 -2.76 -10.92
C ARG A 66 -2.12 -2.90 -9.55
N LEU A 67 -1.54 -2.36 -8.48
CA LEU A 67 -2.08 -2.42 -7.11
C LEU A 67 -2.61 -1.08 -6.62
N VAL A 68 -2.33 0.03 -7.33
CA VAL A 68 -2.70 1.37 -6.89
C VAL A 68 -4.21 1.50 -6.90
N ALA A 69 -4.77 1.88 -5.75
CA ALA A 69 -6.17 2.25 -5.65
C ALA A 69 -6.41 3.55 -6.41
N ASN A 70 -7.39 3.53 -7.30
CA ASN A 70 -7.79 4.69 -8.08
C ASN A 70 -9.27 4.98 -7.84
N LYS A 71 -9.81 5.96 -8.58
CA LYS A 71 -11.23 6.33 -8.47
C LYS A 71 -12.16 5.12 -8.58
N LYS A 72 -11.91 4.21 -9.53
CA LYS A 72 -12.74 3.02 -9.70
C LYS A 72 -12.69 2.12 -8.48
N THR A 73 -11.53 1.93 -7.87
CA THR A 73 -11.38 1.15 -6.64
C THR A 73 -12.30 1.68 -5.54
N TRP A 74 -12.33 3.00 -5.34
CA TRP A 74 -13.16 3.60 -4.30
C TRP A 74 -14.65 3.62 -4.66
N ASP A 75 -14.99 3.82 -5.93
CA ASP A 75 -16.37 3.72 -6.42
C ASP A 75 -16.93 2.29 -6.22
N ASP A 76 -16.11 1.27 -6.50
CA ASP A 76 -16.44 -0.13 -6.26
C ASP A 76 -16.65 -0.40 -4.75
N LEU A 77 -15.81 0.17 -3.87
CA LEU A 77 -15.96 0.06 -2.41
C LEU A 77 -17.30 0.61 -1.92
N ASN A 78 -17.64 1.83 -2.38
CA ASN A 78 -18.89 2.49 -2.00
C ASN A 78 -20.10 1.68 -2.48
N THR A 79 -20.01 1.13 -3.70
CA THR A 79 -21.03 0.24 -4.25
C THR A 79 -21.20 -1.02 -3.39
N LEU A 80 -20.12 -1.67 -2.98
CA LEU A 80 -20.16 -2.85 -2.09
C LEU A 80 -20.78 -2.55 -0.73
N ARG A 81 -20.55 -1.33 -0.21
CA ARG A 81 -21.11 -0.87 1.07
C ARG A 81 -22.55 -0.38 0.97
N GLY A 82 -23.13 -0.35 -0.22
CA GLY A 82 -24.47 0.20 -0.44
C GLY A 82 -24.56 1.71 -0.17
N ILE A 83 -23.42 2.40 -0.19
CA ILE A 83 -23.34 3.86 -0.05
C ILE A 83 -23.60 4.44 -1.42
N SER A 84 -24.87 4.67 -1.74
CA SER A 84 -25.27 5.46 -2.90
C SER A 84 -24.92 6.93 -2.64
N SER A 85 -24.07 7.50 -3.48
CA SER A 85 -23.83 8.95 -3.56
C SER A 85 -25.06 9.70 -4.03
#